data_AF-A0A2P6QR55-F1
#
_entry.id   AF-A0A2P6QR55-F1
#
_cell.length_a   1.000
_cell.length_b   1.000
_cell.length_c   1.000
_cell.angle_alpha   90.00
_cell.angle_beta   90.00
_cell.angle_gamma   90.00
#
_symmetry.space_group_name_H-M   'P 1'
#
loop_
_entity.id
_entity.type
_entity.pdbx_description
1 polymer ?
#
loop_
_entity_poly.entity_id
_entity_poly.type
_entity_poly.pdbx_seq_one_letter_code
_entity_poly.pdbx_strand_id
1 'polypeptide(L)'
;MKAAFVKEKKEVMASTGNKMHDLLSYMIATPDPTGRFMPENEIANKIMGNVAASFNSPAMTTTFIVKFLGERPDIYDEVLIGDFEVQKIWRSAFNWDDMQKMKYSWNVALEAKRLILPLQGTFREGATDFTYQGYTIHKGWKVCKDLYI
;
A
#
# COMPACT_ATOMS: atom_id res chain seq x y z
N MET A 1 3.77 -23.60 -3.30
CA MET A 1 4.13 -22.32 -3.94
C MET A 1 5.21 -21.61 -3.10
N LYS A 2 6.42 -22.19 -2.96
CA LYS A 2 7.53 -21.58 -2.19
C LYS A 2 8.77 -21.56 -3.09
N ALA A 3 9.41 -20.39 -3.18
CA ALA A 3 10.66 -20.06 -3.89
C ALA A 3 10.76 -20.25 -5.43
N ALA A 4 9.87 -21.00 -6.09
CA ALA A 4 9.97 -21.23 -7.54
C ALA A 4 10.07 -19.94 -8.40
N PHE A 5 9.27 -18.93 -8.07
CA PHE A 5 9.29 -17.63 -8.78
C PHE A 5 10.56 -16.81 -8.51
N VAL A 6 11.23 -17.01 -7.36
CA VAL A 6 12.49 -16.32 -7.02
C VAL A 6 13.60 -16.88 -7.91
N LYS A 7 13.63 -18.20 -8.10
CA LYS A 7 14.56 -18.86 -9.00
C LYS A 7 14.36 -18.40 -10.45
N GLU A 8 13.12 -18.41 -10.94
CA GLU A 8 12.78 -17.91 -12.28
C GLU A 8 13.23 -16.46 -12.47
N LYS A 9 12.96 -15.58 -11.49
CA LYS A 9 13.41 -14.18 -11.55
C LYS A 9 14.93 -14.06 -11.60
N LYS A 10 15.68 -14.87 -10.84
CA LYS A 10 17.16 -14.88 -10.89
C LYS A 10 17.69 -15.26 -12.27
N GLU A 11 17.08 -16.26 -12.91
CA GLU A 11 17.45 -16.70 -14.26
C GLU A 11 17.21 -15.57 -15.30
N VAL A 12 16.08 -14.87 -15.19
CA VAL A 12 15.77 -13.70 -16.03
C VAL A 12 16.73 -12.53 -15.75
N MET A 13 17.10 -12.30 -14.49
CA MET A 13 18.06 -11.24 -14.15
C MET A 13 19.46 -11.55 -14.71
N ALA A 14 19.89 -12.81 -14.66
CA ALA A 14 21.16 -13.25 -15.23
C ALA A 14 21.22 -13.03 -16.76
N SER A 15 20.11 -13.25 -17.47
CA SER A 15 20.05 -13.04 -18.93
C SER A 15 19.91 -11.57 -19.35
N THR A 16 19.43 -10.70 -18.46
CA THR A 16 19.16 -9.26 -18.75
C THR A 16 20.21 -8.29 -18.19
N GLY A 17 21.29 -8.81 -17.59
CA GLY A 17 22.38 -7.99 -17.04
C GLY A 17 22.11 -7.44 -15.64
N ASN A 18 21.35 -8.15 -14.81
CA ASN A 18 21.04 -7.80 -13.42
C ASN A 18 20.41 -6.41 -13.25
N LYS A 19 19.52 -6.02 -14.16
CA LYS A 19 18.80 -4.75 -14.02
C LYS A 19 17.83 -4.78 -12.84
N MET A 20 17.95 -3.78 -11.97
CA MET A 20 17.01 -3.55 -10.88
C MET A 20 15.85 -2.69 -11.35
N HIS A 21 14.75 -3.33 -11.73
CA HIS A 21 13.53 -2.65 -12.16
C HIS A 21 12.41 -2.64 -11.11
N ASP A 22 12.48 -3.55 -10.13
CA ASP A 22 11.42 -3.74 -9.15
C ASP A 22 11.96 -4.20 -7.79
N LEU A 23 11.05 -4.27 -6.81
CA LEU A 23 11.36 -4.67 -5.44
C LEU A 23 11.96 -6.08 -5.36
N LEU A 24 11.50 -7.03 -6.18
CA LEU A 24 12.01 -8.39 -6.16
C LEU A 24 13.44 -8.43 -6.70
N SER A 25 13.74 -7.72 -7.79
CA SER A 25 15.10 -7.54 -8.28
C SER A 25 16.01 -6.92 -7.23
N TYR A 26 15.53 -5.91 -6.50
CA TYR A 26 16.28 -5.29 -5.39
C TYR A 26 16.61 -6.30 -4.29
N MET A 27 15.63 -7.09 -3.83
CA MET A 27 15.84 -8.10 -2.79
C MET A 27 16.81 -9.22 -3.21
N ILE A 28 16.89 -9.50 -4.51
CA ILE A 28 17.82 -10.51 -5.06
C ILE A 28 19.25 -9.95 -5.19
N ALA A 29 19.38 -8.72 -5.70
CA ALA A 29 20.68 -8.16 -6.10
C ALA A 29 21.38 -7.34 -5.01
N THR A 30 20.68 -6.99 -3.91
CA THR A 30 21.23 -6.09 -2.89
C THR A 30 21.64 -6.86 -1.64
N PRO A 31 22.93 -6.89 -1.28
CA PRO A 31 23.37 -7.46 -0.02
C PRO A 31 23.06 -6.51 1.14
N ASP A 32 23.00 -7.07 2.35
CA ASP A 32 22.93 -6.28 3.58
C ASP A 32 24.28 -5.55 3.86
N PRO A 33 24.35 -4.67 4.88
CA PRO A 33 25.61 -3.98 5.23
C PRO A 33 26.77 -4.92 5.60
N THR A 34 26.50 -6.20 5.87
CA THR A 34 27.51 -7.23 6.16
C THR A 34 27.95 -8.01 4.91
N GLY A 35 27.40 -7.69 3.74
CA GLY A 35 27.67 -8.36 2.47
C GLY A 35 26.84 -9.63 2.25
N ARG A 36 25.85 -9.94 3.09
CA ARG A 36 25.03 -11.15 2.98
C ARG A 36 23.80 -10.90 2.12
N PHE A 37 23.54 -11.82 1.20
CA PHE A 37 22.33 -11.82 0.39
C PHE A 37 21.15 -12.46 1.12
N MET A 38 19.95 -11.96 0.84
CA MET A 38 18.72 -12.48 1.45
C MET A 38 18.45 -13.92 0.99
N PRO A 39 18.18 -14.86 1.92
CA PRO A 39 17.77 -16.22 1.57
C PRO A 39 16.47 -16.26 0.77
N GLU A 40 16.34 -17.21 -0.17
CA GLU A 40 15.18 -17.27 -1.08
C GLU A 40 13.84 -17.47 -0.36
N ASN A 41 13.83 -18.20 0.76
CA ASN A 41 12.65 -18.37 1.60
C ASN A 41 12.23 -17.05 2.26
N GLU A 42 13.20 -16.22 2.67
CA GLU A 42 12.92 -14.89 3.22
C GLU A 42 12.38 -13.96 2.13
N ILE A 43 13.00 -13.92 0.94
CA ILE A 43 12.49 -13.16 -0.21
C ILE A 43 11.06 -13.58 -0.53
N ALA A 44 10.80 -14.88 -0.63
CA ALA A 44 9.48 -15.41 -0.90
C ALA A 44 8.45 -14.96 0.14
N ASN A 45 8.79 -15.05 1.43
CA ASN A 45 7.91 -14.61 2.50
C ASN A 45 7.61 -13.11 2.44
N LYS A 46 8.61 -12.26 2.18
CA LYS A 46 8.40 -10.80 2.09
C LYS A 46 7.52 -10.41 0.92
N ILE A 47 7.74 -11.02 -0.25
CA ILE A 47 6.91 -10.76 -1.43
C ILE A 47 5.49 -11.23 -1.21
N MET A 48 5.29 -12.42 -0.64
CA MET A 48 3.95 -12.92 -0.29
C MET A 48 3.22 -11.99 0.68
N GLY A 49 3.92 -11.52 1.73
CA GLY A 49 3.37 -10.55 2.67
C GLY A 49 3.02 -9.22 2.00
N ASN A 50 3.86 -8.74 1.08
CA ASN A 50 3.61 -7.51 0.35
C ASN A 50 2.39 -7.62 -0.58
N VAL A 51 2.28 -8.71 -1.34
CA VAL A 51 1.13 -8.96 -2.23
C VAL A 51 -0.17 -9.04 -1.43
N ALA A 52 -0.15 -9.71 -0.27
CA ALA A 52 -1.31 -9.76 0.61
C ALA A 52 -1.71 -8.36 1.11
N ALA A 53 -0.75 -7.56 1.55
CA ALA A 53 -0.99 -6.19 2.02
C ALA A 53 -1.47 -5.24 0.91
N SER A 54 -0.93 -5.38 -0.32
CA SER A 54 -1.25 -4.52 -1.46
C SER A 54 -2.59 -4.84 -2.11
N PHE A 55 -3.18 -6.00 -1.86
CA PHE A 55 -4.44 -6.37 -2.47
C PHE A 55 -5.65 -5.81 -1.72
N ASN A 56 -5.74 -6.07 -0.42
CA ASN A 56 -6.99 -5.88 0.33
C ASN A 56 -7.36 -4.39 0.49
N SER A 57 -6.40 -3.55 0.89
CA SER A 57 -6.67 -2.14 1.21
C SER A 57 -7.06 -1.31 -0.03
N PRO A 58 -6.33 -1.38 -1.16
CA PRO A 58 -6.71 -0.66 -2.37
C PRO A 58 -8.00 -1.20 -2.98
N ALA A 59 -8.22 -2.52 -3.01
CA ALA A 59 -9.45 -3.10 -3.53
C ALA A 59 -10.68 -2.57 -2.80
N MET A 60 -10.69 -2.60 -1.46
CA MET A 60 -11.78 -2.02 -0.67
C MET A 60 -11.94 -0.52 -0.94
N THR A 61 -10.85 0.25 -0.90
CA THR A 61 -10.91 1.70 -1.15
C THR A 61 -11.57 1.99 -2.50
N THR A 62 -11.16 1.30 -3.56
CA THR A 62 -11.73 1.45 -4.91
C THR A 62 -13.21 1.10 -4.94
N THR A 63 -13.63 -0.02 -4.33
CA THR A 63 -15.04 -0.40 -4.26
C THR A 63 -15.90 0.69 -3.61
N PHE A 64 -15.44 1.28 -2.52
CA PHE A 64 -16.19 2.32 -1.82
C PHE A 64 -16.16 3.66 -2.55
N ILE A 65 -15.07 4.01 -3.24
CA ILE A 65 -15.06 5.17 -4.14
C ILE A 65 -16.16 5.01 -5.20
N VAL A 66 -16.21 3.86 -5.89
CA VAL A 66 -17.24 3.59 -6.92
C VAL A 66 -18.64 3.66 -6.32
N LYS A 67 -18.85 3.08 -5.14
CA LYS A 67 -20.14 3.14 -4.43
C LYS A 67 -20.54 4.59 -4.14
N PHE A 68 -19.67 5.39 -3.52
CA PHE A 68 -20.01 6.75 -3.11
C PHE A 68 -20.24 7.67 -4.31
N LEU A 69 -19.47 7.51 -5.39
CA LEU A 69 -19.73 8.23 -6.64
C LEU A 69 -21.08 7.85 -7.26
N GLY A 70 -21.44 6.56 -7.24
CA GLY A 70 -22.74 6.11 -7.72
C GLY A 70 -23.93 6.62 -6.89
N GLU A 71 -23.73 6.86 -5.60
CA GLU A 71 -24.76 7.41 -4.69
C GLU A 71 -24.81 8.95 -4.71
N ARG A 72 -23.78 9.62 -5.25
CA ARG A 72 -23.63 11.08 -5.26
C ARG A 72 -23.29 11.59 -6.66
N PRO A 73 -24.30 11.72 -7.54
CA PRO A 73 -24.11 12.25 -8.89
C PRO A 73 -23.45 13.64 -8.91
N ASP A 74 -23.75 14.47 -7.90
CA ASP A 74 -23.15 15.80 -7.74
C ASP A 74 -21.63 15.76 -7.53
N ILE A 75 -21.13 14.77 -6.80
CA ILE A 75 -19.68 14.58 -6.60
C ILE A 75 -19.07 13.92 -7.84
N TYR A 76 -19.80 12.98 -8.47
CA TYR A 76 -19.36 12.33 -9.70
C TYR A 76 -19.13 13.34 -10.83
N ASP A 77 -20.06 14.28 -11.03
CA ASP A 77 -19.94 15.29 -12.08
C ASP A 77 -18.71 16.21 -11.85
N GLU A 78 -18.42 16.58 -10.60
CA GLU A 78 -17.24 17.38 -10.25
C GLU A 78 -15.92 16.61 -10.47
N VAL A 79 -15.87 15.32 -10.11
CA VAL A 79 -14.73 14.44 -10.43
C VAL A 79 -14.54 14.36 -11.94
N LEU A 80 -15.64 14.18 -12.67
CA LEU A 80 -15.61 14.04 -14.12
C LEU A 80 -15.12 15.32 -14.81
N ILE A 81 -15.55 16.50 -14.38
CA ILE A 81 -15.06 17.80 -14.89
C ILE A 81 -13.56 17.95 -14.63
N GLY A 82 -13.11 17.67 -13.40
CA GLY A 82 -11.69 17.72 -13.03
C GLY A 82 -10.84 16.77 -13.87
N ASP A 83 -11.32 15.55 -14.05
CA ASP A 83 -10.67 14.54 -14.89
C ASP A 83 -10.70 14.93 -16.37
N PHE A 84 -11.75 15.60 -16.87
CA PHE A 84 -11.82 16.06 -18.26
C PHE A 84 -10.82 17.18 -18.59
N GLU A 85 -10.61 18.11 -17.66
CA GLU A 85 -9.58 19.15 -17.81
C GLU A 85 -8.16 18.56 -17.81
N VAL A 86 -7.93 17.50 -17.02
CA VAL A 86 -6.71 16.69 -17.12
C VAL A 86 -6.70 15.81 -18.37
N GLN A 87 -7.86 15.32 -18.84
CA GLN A 87 -7.95 14.47 -20.03
C GLN A 87 -7.71 15.23 -21.33
N LYS A 88 -7.83 16.55 -21.42
CA LYS A 88 -7.28 17.27 -22.59
C LYS A 88 -5.79 16.97 -22.79
N ILE A 89 -5.10 16.51 -21.75
CA ILE A 89 -3.71 16.02 -21.75
C ILE A 89 -3.64 14.50 -22.04
N TRP A 90 -4.69 13.69 -21.82
CA TRP A 90 -4.66 12.22 -21.94
C TRP A 90 -4.39 11.65 -23.35
N ARG A 91 -4.43 12.49 -24.38
CA ARG A 91 -3.99 12.09 -25.72
C ARG A 91 -2.46 11.91 -25.78
N SER A 92 -1.74 12.32 -24.72
CA SER A 92 -0.35 11.97 -24.44
C SER A 92 -0.24 11.14 -23.14
N ALA A 93 0.95 10.60 -22.90
CA ALA A 93 1.21 9.73 -21.75
C ALA A 93 0.94 10.43 -20.41
N PHE A 94 0.01 9.86 -19.63
CA PHE A 94 -0.26 10.26 -18.26
C PHE A 94 1.01 10.19 -17.42
N ASN A 95 1.40 11.31 -16.81
CA ASN A 95 2.61 11.41 -16.00
C ASN A 95 2.29 11.78 -14.55
N TRP A 96 3.31 11.75 -13.70
CA TRP A 96 3.18 12.02 -12.27
C TRP A 96 2.66 13.44 -11.97
N ASP A 97 3.03 14.43 -12.77
CA ASP A 97 2.60 15.82 -12.57
C ASP A 97 1.12 15.98 -12.85
N ASP A 98 0.56 15.21 -13.79
CA ASP A 98 -0.87 15.19 -14.07
C ASP A 98 -1.66 14.58 -12.92
N MET A 99 -1.15 13.51 -12.29
CA MET A 99 -1.76 12.92 -11.11
C MET A 99 -1.83 13.91 -9.93
N GLN A 100 -0.82 14.77 -9.76
CA GLN A 100 -0.82 15.79 -8.70
C GLN A 100 -1.87 16.90 -8.92
N LYS A 101 -2.35 17.10 -10.15
CA LYS A 101 -3.38 18.09 -10.47
C LYS A 101 -4.79 17.62 -10.10
N MET A 102 -5.01 16.31 -9.94
CA MET A 102 -6.30 15.69 -9.59
C MET A 102 -6.66 15.86 -8.10
N LYS A 103 -6.62 17.10 -7.59
CA LYS A 103 -6.80 17.41 -6.16
C LYS A 103 -8.18 17.01 -5.66
N TYR A 104 -9.22 17.24 -6.45
CA TYR A 104 -10.60 16.90 -6.06
C TYR A 104 -10.80 15.38 -5.99
N SER A 105 -10.39 14.65 -7.04
CA SER A 105 -10.44 13.18 -7.08
C SER A 105 -9.63 12.55 -5.94
N TRP A 106 -8.48 13.15 -5.58
CA TRP A 106 -7.70 12.73 -4.40
C TRP A 106 -8.46 12.96 -3.08
N ASN A 107 -9.14 14.09 -2.92
CA ASN A 107 -9.96 14.36 -1.74
C ASN A 107 -11.13 13.37 -1.61
N VAL A 108 -11.76 12.99 -2.72
CA VAL A 108 -12.80 11.93 -2.73
C VAL A 108 -12.22 10.61 -2.25
N ALA A 109 -11.03 10.23 -2.72
CA ALA A 109 -10.36 9.02 -2.26
C ALA A 109 -10.00 9.08 -0.76
N LEU A 110 -9.54 10.24 -0.27
CA LEU A 110 -9.28 10.45 1.15
C LEU A 110 -10.56 10.36 1.99
N GLU A 111 -11.67 10.92 1.50
CA GLU A 111 -12.96 10.87 2.20
C GLU A 111 -13.51 9.45 2.23
N ALA A 112 -13.38 8.70 1.12
CA ALA A 112 -13.74 7.28 1.11
C ALA A 112 -12.94 6.49 2.15
N LYS A 113 -11.63 6.76 2.28
CA LYS A 113 -10.78 6.14 3.31
C LYS A 113 -11.11 6.61 4.72
N ARG A 114 -11.54 7.86 4.90
CA ARG A 114 -11.98 8.40 6.21
C ARG A 114 -13.22 7.68 6.71
N LEU A 115 -14.15 7.38 5.80
CA LEU A 115 -15.39 6.66 6.11
C LEU A 115 -15.17 5.16 6.25
N ILE A 116 -14.29 4.59 5.42
CA ILE A 116 -14.05 3.16 5.34
C ILE A 116 -12.57 2.89 5.50
N LEU A 117 -12.15 2.60 6.73
CA LEU A 117 -10.83 2.09 7.00
C LEU A 117 -10.82 0.56 6.80
N PRO A 118 -10.07 0.04 5.82
CA PRO A 118 -9.98 -1.41 5.59
C PRO A 118 -9.32 -2.18 6.75
N LEU A 119 -8.69 -1.48 7.69
CA LEU A 119 -8.09 -2.05 8.90
C LEU A 119 -8.81 -1.50 10.13
N GLN A 120 -9.40 -2.38 10.95
CA GLN A 120 -10.13 -1.96 12.16
C GLN A 120 -9.21 -1.37 13.25
N GLY A 121 -7.97 -1.85 13.32
CA GLY A 121 -7.00 -1.38 14.31
C GLY A 121 -5.72 -2.19 14.27
N THR A 122 -4.78 -1.84 15.14
CA THR A 122 -3.57 -2.63 15.36
C THR A 122 -3.39 -2.91 16.85
N PHE A 123 -2.81 -4.06 17.15
CA PHE A 123 -2.50 -4.45 18.52
C PHE A 123 -1.04 -4.19 18.84
N ARG A 124 -0.76 -3.82 20.09
CA ARG A 124 0.57 -3.81 20.70
C ARG A 124 0.50 -4.47 22.06
N GLU A 125 1.61 -5.02 22.51
CA GLU A 125 1.73 -5.58 23.85
C GLU A 125 2.57 -4.66 24.72
N GLY A 126 2.12 -4.40 25.94
CA GLY A 126 2.88 -3.62 26.93
C GLY A 126 4.19 -4.31 27.26
N ALA A 127 5.32 -3.75 26.84
CA ALA A 127 6.64 -4.32 27.12
C ALA A 127 7.03 -4.19 28.60
N THR A 128 6.53 -3.15 29.26
CA THR A 128 6.72 -2.83 30.68
C THR A 128 5.44 -2.22 31.22
N ASP A 129 5.35 -2.10 32.54
CA ASP A 129 4.29 -1.33 33.18
C ASP A 129 4.49 0.15 32.86
N PHE A 130 3.43 0.85 32.43
CA PHE A 130 3.46 2.29 32.19
C PHE A 130 2.11 2.93 32.52
N THR A 131 2.13 4.23 32.80
CA THR A 131 0.90 4.99 33.10
C THR A 131 0.56 5.90 31.92
N TYR A 132 -0.68 5.83 31.44
CA TYR A 132 -1.21 6.68 30.38
C TYR A 132 -2.53 7.31 30.83
N GLN A 133 -2.62 8.64 30.81
CA GLN A 133 -3.79 9.41 31.25
C GLN A 133 -4.35 8.97 32.62
N GLY A 134 -3.47 8.65 33.58
CA GLY A 134 -3.86 8.20 34.92
C GLY A 134 -4.22 6.72 35.05
N TYR A 135 -4.20 5.94 33.97
CA TYR A 135 -4.38 4.49 33.99
C TYR A 135 -3.05 3.76 33.89
N THR A 136 -2.84 2.75 34.74
CA THR A 136 -1.66 1.88 34.66
C THR A 136 -1.94 0.69 33.73
N ILE A 137 -1.15 0.58 32.68
CA ILE A 137 -1.15 -0.54 31.73
C ILE A 137 0.01 -1.44 32.14
N HIS A 138 -0.30 -2.67 32.50
CA HIS A 138 0.71 -3.63 32.94
C HIS A 138 1.39 -4.31 31.75
N LYS A 139 2.61 -4.78 32.02
CA LYS A 139 3.37 -5.63 31.11
C LYS A 139 2.53 -6.85 30.70
N GLY A 140 2.57 -7.16 29.40
CA GLY A 140 1.83 -8.28 28.80
C GLY A 140 0.40 -7.93 28.37
N TRP A 141 -0.10 -6.74 28.68
CA TRP A 141 -1.44 -6.33 28.23
C TRP A 141 -1.45 -6.03 26.73
N LYS A 142 -2.46 -6.54 26.03
CA LYS A 142 -2.71 -6.20 24.63
C LYS A 142 -3.52 -4.91 24.55
N VAL A 143 -2.89 -3.85 24.05
CA VAL A 143 -3.51 -2.57 23.77
C VAL A 143 -3.96 -2.57 22.31
N CYS A 144 -5.26 -2.40 22.08
CA CYS A 144 -5.80 -2.14 20.76
C CYS A 144 -5.77 -0.64 20.48
N LYS A 145 -5.21 -0.26 19.33
CA LYS A 145 -5.40 1.07 18.76
C LYS A 145 -6.34 0.94 17.57
N ASP A 146 -7.56 1.42 17.76
CA ASP A 146 -8.51 1.55 16.67
C ASP A 146 -8.10 2.72 15.77
N LEU A 147 -8.31 2.57 14.46
CA LEU A 147 -7.99 3.64 13.51
C LEU A 147 -9.13 4.64 13.32
N TYR A 148 -10.27 4.39 13.96
CA TYR A 148 -11.47 5.22 13.90
C TYR A 148 -11.51 6.33 14.95
N ILE A 149 -10.55 6.38 15.88
CA ILE A 149 -10.56 7.25 17.07
C ILE A 149 -9.18 7.87 17.30
#